data_AF-A0A3D5YQV5-F1
#
_entry.id   AF-A0A3D5YQV5-F1
#
_cell.length_a   1.000
_cell.length_b   1.000
_cell.length_c   1.000
_cell.angle_alpha   90.00
_cell.angle_beta   90.00
_cell.angle_gamma   90.00
#
_symmetry.space_group_name_H-M   'P 1'
#
loop_
_entity.id
_entity.type
_entity.pdbx_description
1 polymer ?
#
loop_
_entity_poly.entity_id
_entity_poly.type
_entity_poly.pdbx_seq_one_letter_code
_entity_poly.pdbx_strand_id
1 'polypeptide(L)'
;MRQLKLSFIEQILQQLNEAQRVQFNFFYRQNRKNLGVAYLWLIFFGVFGIHKFYLHKRSAWLYLLFCWTMIPALLALIDLFLLPFQLRKYNMNLAASLAEFIRELESNPHSLILIDDKLRAKRVAVVEWFAALAVVFLIILPSIAYLNMRLNAQHLEIHYKTNHFDGSQSDSSLVL
;
A
#
# COMPACT_ATOMS: atom_id res chain seq x y z
N MET A 1 -2.07 -16.32 -42.75
CA MET A 1 -2.81 -16.86 -41.58
C MET A 1 -2.23 -16.23 -40.32
N ARG A 2 -2.99 -15.37 -39.64
CA ARG A 2 -2.54 -14.66 -38.44
C ARG A 2 -2.61 -15.66 -37.27
N GLN A 3 -1.47 -16.19 -36.82
CA GLN A 3 -1.46 -17.02 -35.62
C GLN A 3 -1.90 -16.14 -34.44
N LEU A 4 -3.18 -16.24 -34.08
CA LEU A 4 -3.74 -15.63 -32.88
C LEU A 4 -3.01 -16.29 -31.70
N LYS A 5 -1.95 -15.63 -31.22
CA LYS A 5 -1.26 -16.03 -30.00
C LYS A 5 -2.28 -15.95 -28.87
N LEU A 6 -2.82 -17.11 -28.50
CA LEU A 6 -3.78 -17.26 -27.42
C LEU A 6 -3.25 -16.54 -26.18
N SER A 7 -4.11 -15.79 -25.51
CA SER A 7 -3.72 -15.18 -24.24
C SER A 7 -3.41 -16.30 -23.23
N PHE A 8 -2.55 -16.03 -22.27
CA PHE A 8 -2.17 -17.01 -21.23
C PHE A 8 -3.40 -17.65 -20.55
N ILE A 9 -4.49 -16.89 -20.41
CA ILE A 9 -5.72 -17.37 -19.79
C ILE A 9 -6.47 -18.33 -20.71
N GLU A 10 -6.53 -18.04 -22.01
CA GLU A 10 -7.15 -18.94 -22.99
C GLU A 10 -6.42 -20.28 -23.01
N GLN A 11 -5.09 -20.26 -22.90
CA GLN A 11 -4.29 -21.50 -22.79
C GLN A 11 -4.67 -22.32 -21.56
N ILE A 12 -4.89 -21.67 -20.41
CA ILE A 12 -5.36 -22.35 -19.19
C ILE A 12 -6.77 -22.91 -19.39
N LEU A 13 -7.70 -22.11 -19.91
CA LEU A 13 -9.09 -22.50 -20.11
C LEU A 13 -9.23 -23.70 -21.04
N GLN A 14 -8.45 -23.74 -22.13
CA GLN A 14 -8.45 -24.85 -23.08
C GLN A 14 -8.12 -26.20 -22.44
N GLN A 15 -7.30 -26.21 -21.39
CA GLN A 15 -6.91 -27.44 -20.71
C GLN A 15 -7.88 -27.88 -19.59
N LEU A 16 -8.87 -27.05 -19.25
CA LEU A 16 -9.87 -27.33 -18.22
C LEU A 16 -11.16 -27.87 -18.84
N ASN A 17 -11.89 -28.70 -18.10
CA ASN A 17 -13.23 -29.15 -18.49
C ASN A 17 -14.29 -28.03 -18.29
N GLU A 18 -15.51 -28.24 -18.78
CA GLU A 18 -16.56 -27.20 -18.73
C GLU A 18 -16.90 -26.75 -17.30
N ALA A 19 -17.00 -27.68 -16.35
CA ALA A 19 -17.27 -27.35 -14.95
C ALA A 19 -16.13 -26.54 -14.32
N GLN A 20 -14.89 -26.95 -14.55
CA GLN A 20 -13.67 -26.27 -14.08
C GLN A 20 -13.53 -24.87 -14.70
N ARG A 21 -13.89 -24.69 -15.98
CA ARG A 21 -13.88 -23.38 -16.65
C ARG A 21 -14.83 -22.40 -15.98
N VAL A 22 -16.02 -22.84 -15.58
CA VAL A 22 -16.99 -21.98 -14.89
C VAL A 22 -16.44 -21.54 -13.53
N GLN A 23 -15.91 -22.49 -12.74
CA GLN A 23 -15.29 -22.19 -11.45
C GLN A 23 -14.09 -21.25 -11.59
N PHE A 24 -13.22 -21.51 -12.56
CA PHE A 24 -12.07 -20.68 -12.86
C PHE A 24 -12.50 -19.25 -13.18
N ASN A 25 -13.46 -19.08 -14.08
CA ASN A 25 -13.95 -17.75 -14.48
C ASN A 25 -14.56 -16.99 -13.29
N PHE A 26 -15.30 -17.67 -12.42
CA PHE A 26 -15.86 -17.08 -11.21
C PHE A 26 -14.75 -16.52 -10.30
N PHE A 27 -13.81 -17.37 -9.85
CA PHE A 27 -12.76 -16.94 -8.92
C PHE A 27 -11.77 -15.96 -9.56
N TYR A 28 -11.45 -16.15 -10.84
CA TYR A 28 -10.56 -15.26 -11.57
C TYR A 28 -11.15 -13.86 -11.70
N ARG A 29 -12.43 -13.73 -12.08
CA ARG A 29 -13.10 -12.42 -12.19
C ARG A 29 -13.23 -11.73 -10.84
N GLN A 30 -13.44 -12.46 -9.76
CA GLN A 30 -13.57 -11.90 -8.42
C GLN A 30 -12.23 -11.40 -7.86
N ASN A 31 -11.12 -12.08 -8.15
CA ASN A 31 -9.81 -11.80 -7.54
C ASN A 31 -8.83 -11.04 -8.44
N ARG A 32 -9.10 -10.93 -9.75
CA ARG A 32 -8.25 -10.15 -10.67
C ARG A 32 -8.10 -8.71 -10.22
N LYS A 33 -6.90 -8.16 -10.42
CA LYS A 33 -6.59 -6.79 -10.06
C LYS A 33 -6.74 -5.88 -11.28
N ASN A 34 -7.27 -4.69 -11.04
CA ASN A 34 -7.51 -3.68 -12.07
C ASN A 34 -6.37 -2.67 -12.10
N LEU A 35 -5.89 -2.39 -13.31
CA LEU A 35 -4.78 -1.45 -13.52
C LEU A 35 -5.14 -0.03 -13.10
N GLY A 36 -6.34 0.45 -13.47
CA GLY A 36 -6.78 1.80 -13.11
C GLY A 36 -6.87 2.02 -11.59
N VAL A 37 -7.38 1.02 -10.86
CA VAL A 37 -7.42 1.07 -9.39
C VAL A 37 -6.01 1.13 -8.82
N ALA A 38 -5.08 0.32 -9.34
CA ALA A 38 -3.68 0.35 -8.89
C ALA A 38 -3.01 1.71 -9.13
N TYR A 39 -3.28 2.37 -10.27
CA TYR A 39 -2.80 3.73 -10.53
C TYR A 39 -3.43 4.78 -9.63
N LEU A 40 -4.73 4.64 -9.32
CA LEU A 40 -5.40 5.52 -8.37
C LEU A 40 -4.71 5.46 -7.01
N TRP A 41 -4.43 4.26 -6.50
CA TRP A 41 -3.66 4.10 -5.27
C TRP A 41 -2.25 4.69 -5.35
N LEU A 42 -1.59 4.57 -6.50
CA LEU A 42 -0.24 5.10 -6.70
C LEU A 42 -0.21 6.63 -6.68
N ILE A 43 -1.17 7.31 -7.33
CA ILE A 43 -1.19 8.77 -7.41
C ILE A 43 -1.54 9.39 -6.06
N PHE A 44 -2.57 8.88 -5.38
CA PHE A 44 -3.03 9.44 -4.10
C PHE A 44 -2.17 9.00 -2.90
N PHE A 45 -1.63 7.79 -2.94
CA PHE A 45 -0.96 7.17 -1.78
C PHE A 45 0.39 6.52 -2.13
N GLY A 46 1.05 6.97 -3.20
CA GLY A 46 2.33 6.44 -3.66
C GLY A 46 3.45 6.56 -2.64
N VAL A 47 3.50 7.68 -1.89
CA VAL A 47 4.51 7.92 -0.83
C VAL A 47 4.41 6.89 0.30
N PHE A 48 3.20 6.39 0.57
CA PHE A 48 2.96 5.34 1.57
C PHE A 48 3.13 3.92 0.98
N GLY A 49 3.27 3.79 -0.34
CA GLY A 49 3.41 2.49 -1.01
C GLY A 49 2.13 1.66 -1.10
N ILE A 50 0.95 2.28 -0.98
CA ILE A 50 -0.34 1.57 -0.89
C ILE A 50 -0.66 0.77 -2.16
N HIS A 51 -0.22 1.24 -3.34
CA HIS A 51 -0.34 0.51 -4.60
C HIS A 51 0.33 -0.88 -4.57
N LYS A 52 1.37 -1.07 -3.75
CA LYS A 52 2.02 -2.39 -3.56
C LYS A 52 1.22 -3.29 -2.62
N PHE A 53 0.56 -2.74 -1.61
CA PHE A 53 -0.37 -3.48 -0.75
C PHE A 53 -1.57 -4.02 -1.55
N TYR A 54 -2.07 -3.25 -2.53
CA TYR A 54 -3.13 -3.71 -3.44
C TYR A 54 -2.77 -4.98 -4.23
N LEU A 55 -1.49 -5.12 -4.59
CA LEU A 55 -0.91 -6.30 -5.25
C LEU A 55 -0.43 -7.37 -4.27
N HIS A 56 -0.71 -7.24 -2.97
CA HIS A 56 -0.30 -8.14 -1.88
C HIS A 56 1.22 -8.40 -1.84
N LYS A 57 2.02 -7.38 -2.16
CA LYS A 57 3.48 -7.49 -2.09
C LYS A 57 3.97 -7.11 -0.69
N ARG A 58 4.67 -8.04 -0.02
CA ARG A 58 5.30 -7.79 1.29
C ARG A 58 6.33 -6.65 1.25
N SER A 59 6.87 -6.29 0.08
CA SER A 59 7.76 -5.13 -0.06
C SER A 59 7.08 -3.78 0.20
N ALA A 60 5.75 -3.72 0.29
CA ALA A 60 5.03 -2.51 0.65
C ALA A 60 5.37 -2.01 2.07
N TRP A 61 5.75 -2.91 2.98
CA TRP A 61 6.20 -2.57 4.33
C TRP A 61 7.44 -1.66 4.33
N LEU A 62 8.35 -1.84 3.38
CA LEU A 62 9.54 -0.99 3.25
C LEU A 62 9.15 0.46 2.89
N TYR A 63 8.10 0.64 2.10
CA TYR A 63 7.62 1.97 1.72
C TYR A 63 7.04 2.69 2.92
N LEU A 64 6.31 1.97 3.77
CA LEU A 64 5.79 2.52 5.00
C LEU A 64 6.90 2.87 5.99
N LEU A 65 7.89 1.99 6.16
CA LEU A 65 9.00 2.24 7.08
C LEU A 65 9.88 3.41 6.63
N PHE A 66 9.98 3.67 5.32
CA PHE A 66 10.76 4.81 4.82
C PHE A 66 9.88 6.00 4.41
N CYS A 67 8.57 6.02 4.70
CA CYS A 67 7.67 7.07 4.19
C CYS A 67 8.07 8.48 4.66
N TRP A 68 8.75 8.58 5.81
CA TRP A 68 9.26 9.85 6.34
C TRP A 68 10.55 10.36 5.67
N THR A 69 11.25 9.54 4.89
CA THR A 69 12.51 9.96 4.23
C THR A 69 12.28 10.55 2.84
N MET A 70 11.04 10.60 2.36
CA MET A 70 10.66 10.93 0.97
C MET A 70 11.26 10.01 -0.11
N ILE A 71 12.13 9.06 0.24
CA ILE A 71 12.68 8.04 -0.68
C ILE A 71 11.55 7.24 -1.36
N PRO A 72 10.48 6.81 -0.65
CA PRO A 72 9.37 6.08 -1.28
C PRO A 72 8.63 6.90 -2.34
N ALA A 73 8.60 8.23 -2.23
CA ALA A 73 8.00 9.10 -3.25
C ALA A 73 8.77 9.01 -4.58
N LEU A 74 10.11 8.99 -4.52
CA LEU A 74 10.94 8.82 -5.71
C LEU A 74 10.80 7.41 -6.31
N LEU A 75 10.73 6.37 -5.46
CA LEU A 75 10.47 5.01 -5.94
C LEU A 75 9.07 4.84 -6.54
N ALA A 76 8.07 5.56 -6.04
CA ALA A 76 6.71 5.57 -6.61
C ALA A 76 6.70 6.10 -8.05
N LEU A 77 7.58 7.04 -8.39
CA LEU A 77 7.75 7.51 -9.77
C LEU A 77 8.27 6.41 -10.70
N ILE A 78 9.22 5.61 -10.23
CA ILE A 78 9.73 4.44 -10.98
C ILE A 78 8.64 3.36 -11.10
N ASP A 79 7.85 3.17 -10.04
CA ASP A 79 6.73 2.24 -10.05
C ASP A 79 5.63 2.61 -11.07
N LEU A 80 5.50 3.88 -11.46
CA LEU A 80 4.54 4.31 -12.49
C LEU A 80 4.69 3.52 -13.79
N PHE A 81 5.93 3.20 -14.17
CA PHE A 81 6.26 2.43 -15.37
C PHE A 81 6.24 0.91 -15.14
N LEU A 82 6.61 0.46 -13.94
CA LEU A 82 6.68 -0.96 -13.60
C LEU A 82 5.32 -1.56 -13.23
N LEU A 83 4.38 -0.77 -12.73
CA LEU A 83 3.07 -1.21 -12.26
C LEU A 83 2.31 -2.10 -13.26
N PRO A 84 2.21 -1.79 -14.57
CA PRO A 84 1.52 -2.66 -15.52
C PRO A 84 2.16 -4.03 -15.64
N PHE A 85 3.49 -4.11 -15.60
CA PHE A 85 4.21 -5.38 -15.60
C PHE A 85 3.97 -6.16 -14.30
N GLN A 86 4.03 -5.47 -13.16
CA GLN A 86 3.78 -6.06 -11.84
C GLN A 86 2.35 -6.62 -11.73
N LEU A 87 1.35 -5.87 -12.23
CA LEU A 87 -0.04 -6.27 -12.23
C LEU A 87 -0.33 -7.42 -13.20
N ARG A 88 0.27 -7.40 -14.40
CA ARG A 88 0.18 -8.53 -15.34
C ARG A 88 0.78 -9.80 -14.73
N LYS A 89 1.95 -9.71 -14.13
CA LYS A 89 2.60 -10.84 -13.42
C LYS A 89 1.71 -11.36 -12.29
N TYR A 90 1.11 -10.47 -11.50
CA TYR A 90 0.18 -10.86 -10.44
C TYR A 90 -1.04 -11.60 -11.00
N ASN A 91 -1.70 -11.06 -12.01
CA ASN A 91 -2.90 -11.67 -12.61
C ASN A 91 -2.58 -13.01 -13.30
N MET A 92 -1.39 -13.16 -13.89
CA MET A 92 -0.93 -14.44 -14.44
C MET A 92 -0.68 -15.48 -13.34
N ASN A 93 0.01 -15.10 -12.26
CA ASN A 93 0.25 -16.00 -11.14
C ASN A 93 -1.07 -16.41 -10.46
N LEU A 94 -2.02 -15.48 -10.32
CA LEU A 94 -3.36 -15.78 -9.82
C LEU A 94 -4.07 -16.80 -10.71
N ALA A 95 -4.05 -16.61 -12.03
CA ALA A 95 -4.64 -17.57 -12.98
C ALA A 95 -3.97 -18.96 -12.88
N ALA A 96 -2.63 -19.02 -12.80
CA ALA A 96 -1.92 -20.28 -12.67
C ALA A 96 -2.29 -21.03 -11.37
N SER A 97 -2.27 -20.33 -10.22
CA SER A 97 -2.65 -20.95 -8.95
C SER A 97 -4.12 -21.37 -8.89
N LEU A 98 -5.03 -20.61 -9.51
CA LEU A 98 -6.43 -21.01 -9.61
C LEU A 98 -6.62 -22.29 -10.41
N ALA A 99 -5.96 -22.40 -11.56
CA ALA A 99 -6.03 -23.60 -12.38
C ALA A 99 -5.49 -24.83 -11.65
N GLU A 100 -4.42 -24.66 -10.87
CA GLU A 100 -3.84 -25.69 -10.02
C GLU A 100 -4.83 -26.13 -8.92
N PHE A 101 -5.40 -25.19 -8.16
CA PHE A 101 -6.35 -25.51 -7.08
C PHE A 101 -7.63 -26.17 -7.60
N ILE A 102 -8.14 -25.73 -8.75
CA ILE A 102 -9.36 -26.30 -9.36
C ILE A 102 -9.12 -27.74 -9.82
N ARG A 103 -7.92 -28.05 -10.31
CA ARG A 103 -7.54 -29.43 -10.67
C ARG A 103 -7.34 -30.31 -9.45
N GLU A 104 -6.65 -29.79 -8.43
CA GLU A 104 -6.40 -30.50 -7.19
C GLU A 104 -7.72 -30.87 -6.47
N LEU A 105 -8.71 -29.97 -6.52
CA LEU A 105 -9.94 -30.08 -5.76
C LEU A 105 -11.13 -30.61 -6.57
N GLU A 106 -10.92 -31.06 -7.81
CA GLU A 106 -12.00 -31.44 -8.73
C GLU A 106 -12.97 -32.48 -8.15
N SER A 107 -12.45 -33.48 -7.43
CA SER A 107 -13.26 -34.56 -6.83
C SER A 107 -13.98 -34.16 -5.54
N ASN A 108 -13.71 -32.96 -4.99
CA ASN A 108 -14.24 -32.53 -3.70
C ASN A 108 -15.57 -31.77 -3.86
N PRO A 109 -16.64 -32.16 -3.14
CA PRO A 109 -17.93 -31.46 -3.19
C PRO A 109 -17.85 -30.02 -2.63
N HIS A 110 -16.88 -29.75 -1.74
CA HIS A 110 -16.65 -28.43 -1.15
C HIS A 110 -15.50 -27.65 -1.81
N SER A 111 -15.13 -27.99 -3.05
CA SER A 111 -14.04 -27.36 -3.79
C SER A 111 -14.10 -25.83 -3.81
N LEU A 112 -15.29 -25.25 -3.96
CA LEU A 112 -15.49 -23.79 -3.95
C LEU A 112 -15.02 -23.12 -2.65
N ILE A 113 -15.34 -23.71 -1.50
CA ILE A 113 -14.99 -23.14 -0.18
C ILE A 113 -13.48 -23.25 0.03
N LEU A 114 -12.90 -24.42 -0.27
CA LEU A 114 -11.46 -24.62 -0.13
C LEU A 114 -10.65 -23.68 -1.05
N ILE A 115 -11.13 -23.42 -2.26
CA ILE A 115 -10.48 -22.46 -3.16
C ILE A 115 -10.53 -21.05 -2.57
N ASP A 116 -11.68 -20.60 -2.04
CA ASP A 116 -11.78 -19.28 -1.40
C ASP A 116 -10.83 -19.17 -0.20
N ASP A 117 -10.76 -20.19 0.65
CA ASP A 117 -9.88 -20.22 1.82
C ASP A 117 -8.40 -20.18 1.42
N LYS A 118 -7.98 -20.97 0.42
CA LYS A 118 -6.60 -20.94 -0.10
C LYS A 118 -6.25 -19.57 -0.69
N LEU A 119 -7.18 -18.92 -1.39
CA LEU A 119 -6.97 -17.56 -1.93
C LEU A 119 -6.92 -16.51 -0.82
N ARG A 120 -7.77 -16.63 0.19
CA ARG A 120 -7.83 -15.74 1.35
C ARG A 120 -6.56 -15.83 2.18
N ALA A 121 -6.00 -17.03 2.38
CA ALA A 121 -4.75 -17.23 3.10
C ALA A 121 -3.54 -16.54 2.43
N LYS A 122 -3.55 -16.37 1.11
CA LYS A 122 -2.53 -15.59 0.38
C LYS A 122 -2.72 -14.08 0.48
N ARG A 123 -3.85 -13.60 0.98
CA ARG A 123 -4.16 -12.16 1.09
C ARG A 123 -3.40 -11.57 2.28
N VAL A 124 -2.86 -10.36 2.09
CA VAL A 124 -2.31 -9.56 3.20
C VAL A 124 -3.42 -9.33 4.23
N ALA A 125 -3.15 -9.70 5.48
CA ALA A 125 -4.14 -9.64 6.55
C ALA A 125 -4.46 -8.18 6.91
N VAL A 126 -5.71 -7.89 7.29
CA VAL A 126 -6.13 -6.53 7.69
C VAL A 126 -5.32 -6.04 8.90
N VAL A 127 -4.83 -6.95 9.74
CA VAL A 127 -3.91 -6.62 10.85
C VAL A 127 -2.62 -5.95 10.38
N GLU A 128 -2.14 -6.29 9.18
CA GLU A 128 -0.97 -5.63 8.57
C GLU A 128 -1.29 -4.15 8.28
N TRP A 129 -2.52 -3.84 7.89
CA TRP A 129 -2.97 -2.46 7.69
C TRP A 129 -3.12 -1.68 8.99
N PHE A 130 -3.65 -2.32 10.04
CA PHE A 130 -3.75 -1.69 11.35
C PHE A 130 -2.37 -1.42 11.98
N ALA A 131 -1.44 -2.37 11.87
CA ALA A 131 -0.06 -2.17 12.30
C ALA A 131 0.60 -1.04 11.49
N ALA A 132 0.35 -0.97 10.18
CA ALA A 132 0.85 0.11 9.35
C ALA A 132 0.36 1.50 9.81
N LEU A 133 -0.94 1.61 10.09
CA LEU A 133 -1.53 2.83 10.64
C LEU A 133 -0.95 3.17 12.02
N ALA A 134 -0.82 2.18 12.92
CA ALA A 134 -0.26 2.40 14.25
C ALA A 134 1.16 2.99 14.19
N VAL A 135 2.03 2.50 13.30
CA VAL A 135 3.39 3.05 13.11
C VAL A 135 3.35 4.51 12.67
N VAL A 136 2.46 4.86 11.73
CA VAL A 136 2.27 6.24 11.28
C VAL A 136 1.85 7.15 12.45
N PHE A 137 0.87 6.74 13.24
CA PHE A 137 0.38 7.53 14.38
C PHE A 137 1.40 7.65 15.51
N LEU A 138 2.16 6.60 15.80
CA LEU A 138 3.12 6.57 16.92
C LEU A 138 4.42 7.33 16.62
N ILE A 139 4.80 7.48 15.35
CA ILE A 139 6.06 8.15 14.99
C ILE A 139 5.80 9.58 14.52
N ILE A 140 4.80 9.80 13.66
CA ILE A 140 4.64 11.09 12.99
C ILE A 140 3.99 12.12 13.92
N LEU A 141 2.98 11.74 14.71
CA LEU A 141 2.30 12.69 15.60
C LEU A 141 3.22 13.22 16.71
N PRO A 142 4.02 12.40 17.41
CA PRO A 142 4.94 12.91 18.44
C PRO A 142 6.04 13.79 17.85
N SER A 143 6.56 13.47 16.66
CA SER A 143 7.56 14.30 16.00
C SER A 143 7.02 15.67 15.62
N ILE A 144 5.79 15.75 15.09
CA ILE A 144 5.14 17.04 14.77
C ILE A 144 4.88 17.84 16.04
N ALA A 145 4.35 17.20 17.09
CA ALA A 145 4.09 17.86 18.37
C ALA A 145 5.38 18.43 19.00
N TYR A 146 6.46 17.65 18.97
CA TYR A 146 7.76 18.07 19.47
C TYR A 146 8.31 19.28 18.69
N LEU A 147 8.24 19.25 17.36
CA LEU A 147 8.73 20.35 16.53
C LEU A 147 7.92 21.63 16.77
N ASN A 148 6.60 21.52 16.89
CA ASN A 148 5.72 22.66 17.20
C ASN A 148 6.06 23.27 18.58
N MET A 149 6.27 22.43 19.59
CA MET A 149 6.67 22.87 20.93
C MET A 149 8.03 23.59 20.90
N ARG A 150 9.00 23.05 20.15
CA ARG A 150 10.34 23.64 20.03
C ARG A 150 10.31 25.00 19.33
N LEU A 151 9.58 25.12 18.23
CA LEU A 151 9.44 26.38 17.50
C LEU A 151 8.76 27.46 18.36
N ASN A 152 7.71 27.11 19.10
CA ASN A 152 7.03 28.04 19.99
C ASN A 152 7.93 28.49 21.16
N ALA A 153 8.73 27.58 21.72
CA ALA A 153 9.72 27.92 22.75
C ALA A 153 10.78 28.91 22.23
N GLN A 154 11.29 28.70 21.00
CA GLN A 154 12.24 29.63 20.38
C GLN A 154 11.60 31.01 20.12
N HIS A 155 10.36 31.04 19.65
CA HIS A 155 9.63 32.29 19.43
C HIS A 155 9.45 33.09 20.74
N LEU A 156 9.10 32.42 21.84
CA LEU A 156 8.98 33.04 23.17
C LEU A 156 10.33 33.54 23.69
N GLU A 157 11.42 32.80 23.48
CA GLU A 157 12.76 33.22 23.88
C GLU A 157 13.22 34.48 23.14
N ILE A 158 12.92 34.57 21.83
CA ILE A 158 13.21 35.77 21.03
C ILE A 158 12.40 36.95 21.56
N HIS A 159 11.08 36.80 21.74
CA HIS A 159 10.23 37.86 22.29
C HIS A 159 10.67 38.33 23.67
N TYR A 160 11.04 37.40 24.55
CA TYR A 160 11.57 37.74 25.86
C TYR A 160 12.85 38.57 25.73
N LYS A 161 13.82 38.13 24.91
CA LYS A 161 15.10 38.82 24.72
C LYS A 161 14.96 40.18 24.02
N THR A 162 14.05 40.33 23.06
CA THR A 162 13.81 41.61 22.37
C THR A 162 13.14 42.63 23.29
N ASN A 163 12.14 42.20 24.07
CA ASN A 163 11.40 43.10 24.97
C ASN A 163 12.23 43.49 26.22
N HIS A 164 13.25 42.71 26.58
CA HIS A 164 14.14 43.02 27.69
C HIS A 164 15.33 43.92 27.29
N PHE A 165 15.63 44.04 25.99
CA PHE A 165 16.71 44.90 25.48
C PHE A 165 16.30 46.38 25.37
N ASP A 166 15.00 46.67 25.29
CA ASP A 166 14.45 48.03 25.39
C ASP A 166 14.42 48.54 26.85
N GLY A 167 15.47 48.22 27.63
CA GLY A 167 15.70 48.57 29.03
C GLY A 167 15.82 50.07 29.32
N SER A 168 14.96 50.89 28.72
CA SER A 168 14.79 52.31 29.00
C SER A 168 13.69 52.59 30.04
N GLN A 169 12.96 51.61 30.56
CA GLN A 169 11.92 51.89 31.57
C GLN A 169 11.89 50.87 32.71
N SER A 170 12.52 51.22 33.83
CA SER A 170 11.85 51.24 35.16
C SER A 170 12.81 51.42 36.35
N ASP A 171 14.08 51.75 36.15
CA ASP A 171 14.95 52.25 37.24
C ASP A 171 14.47 53.62 37.82
N SER A 172 13.30 54.10 37.40
CA SER A 172 12.64 55.33 37.88
C SER A 172 11.81 55.16 39.16
N SER A 173 11.68 53.95 39.72
CA SER A 173 10.86 53.71 40.93
C SER A 173 11.65 53.49 42.22
N LEU A 174 12.96 53.76 42.23
CA LEU A 174 13.80 53.69 43.45
C LEU A 174 14.28 55.06 43.94
N VAL A 175 13.48 56.11 43.74
CA VAL A 175 13.64 57.39 44.44
C VAL A 175 12.39 57.66 45.25
N LEU A 176 12.38 57.17 46.49
CA LEU A 176 11.94 57.87 47.72
C LEU A 176 12.15 56.96 48.94
#